data_AF-W9XPQ3-F1
#
_entry.id   AF-W9XPQ3-F1
#
_cell.length_a   1.000
_cell.length_b   1.000
_cell.length_c   1.000
_cell.angle_alpha   90.00
_cell.angle_beta   90.00
_cell.angle_gamma   90.00
#
_symmetry.space_group_name_H-M   'P 1'
#
loop_
_entity.id
_entity.type
_entity.pdbx_description
1 polymer ?
#
loop_
_entity_poly.entity_id
_entity_poly.type
_entity_poly.pdbx_seq_one_letter_code
_entity_poly.pdbx_strand_id
1 'polypeptide(L)'
;PPVDAHWTQELLDHAFQESQIDPSTIFLDSFGRRVFRYKDKIINYGKAVHIQEAQVLSFIRNSGLDIPVPLVYSSGMCDKTGFIEMEMIEGDTLHNIWGGLSEEEKHRYTA
;
A
#
# COMPACT_ATOMS: atom_id res chain seq x y z
N PRO A 1 15.77 3.02 -17.09
CA PRO A 1 15.51 1.57 -17.25
C PRO A 1 14.47 1.10 -16.23
N PRO A 2 13.47 0.28 -16.59
CA PRO A 2 12.70 -0.39 -15.56
C PRO A 2 13.69 -1.29 -14.80
N VAL A 3 13.83 -1.06 -13.51
CA VAL A 3 14.57 -1.94 -12.61
C VAL A 3 13.90 -3.31 -12.72
N ASP A 4 14.67 -4.35 -13.01
CA ASP A 4 14.19 -5.71 -13.21
C ASP A 4 13.14 -6.07 -12.15
N ALA A 5 11.87 -6.04 -12.55
CA ALA A 5 10.78 -6.39 -11.67
C ALA A 5 10.90 -7.89 -11.40
N HIS A 6 11.36 -8.26 -10.21
CA HIS A 6 11.40 -9.66 -9.78
C HIS A 6 9.98 -10.26 -9.62
N TRP A 7 8.96 -9.41 -9.65
CA TRP A 7 7.57 -9.82 -9.68
C TRP A 7 7.13 -10.20 -11.10
N THR A 8 6.48 -11.36 -11.21
CA THR A 8 5.58 -11.71 -12.32
C THR A 8 4.14 -11.72 -11.79
N GLN A 9 3.15 -11.80 -12.68
CA GLN A 9 1.76 -11.90 -12.25
C GLN A 9 1.53 -13.18 -11.42
N GLU A 10 2.12 -14.31 -11.82
CA GLU A 10 2.02 -15.58 -11.09
C GLU A 10 2.60 -15.47 -9.68
N LEU A 11 3.74 -14.79 -9.52
CA LEU A 11 4.37 -14.58 -8.22
C LEU A 11 3.52 -13.66 -7.33
N LEU A 12 2.89 -12.62 -7.88
CA LEU A 12 1.99 -11.74 -7.15
C LEU A 12 0.72 -12.47 -6.71
N ASP A 13 0.12 -13.26 -7.60
CA ASP A 13 -1.05 -14.08 -7.29
C ASP A 13 -0.71 -15.11 -6.21
N HIS A 14 0.44 -15.78 -6.32
CA HIS A 14 0.91 -16.74 -5.31
C HIS A 14 1.15 -16.07 -3.95
N ALA A 15 1.86 -14.95 -3.91
CA ALA A 15 2.11 -14.20 -2.68
C ALA A 15 0.80 -13.75 -2.01
N PHE A 16 -0.20 -13.37 -2.82
CA PHE A 16 -1.53 -13.04 -2.30
C PHE A 16 -2.23 -14.26 -1.70
N GLN A 17 -2.22 -15.40 -2.38
CA GLN A 17 -2.79 -16.66 -1.86
C GLN A 17 -2.11 -17.10 -0.55
N GLU A 18 -0.77 -17.00 -0.46
CA GLU A 18 -0.04 -17.30 0.78
C GLU A 18 -0.48 -16.38 1.93
N SER A 19 -0.70 -15.10 1.64
CA SER A 19 -1.08 -14.11 2.66
C SER A 19 -2.50 -14.36 3.17
N GLN A 20 -3.38 -14.93 2.35
CA GLN A 20 -4.75 -15.27 2.78
C GLN A 20 -4.82 -16.32 3.90
N ILE A 21 -3.71 -17.02 4.21
CA ILE A 21 -3.62 -17.90 5.40
C ILE A 21 -3.85 -17.10 6.69
N ASP A 22 -3.39 -15.84 6.74
CA ASP A 22 -3.66 -14.90 7.82
C ASP A 22 -4.49 -13.71 7.27
N PRO A 23 -5.81 -13.69 7.50
CA PRO A 23 -6.69 -12.64 7.01
C PRO A 23 -6.29 -11.22 7.46
N SER A 24 -5.56 -11.08 8.57
CA SER A 24 -5.09 -9.77 9.05
C SER A 24 -4.04 -9.13 8.12
N THR A 25 -3.45 -9.91 7.23
CA THR A 25 -2.52 -9.42 6.21
C THR A 25 -3.21 -8.91 4.96
N ILE A 26 -4.52 -9.12 4.80
CA ILE A 26 -5.29 -8.65 3.65
C ILE A 26 -6.00 -7.34 4.00
N PHE A 27 -5.57 -6.25 3.38
CA PHE A 27 -6.15 -4.92 3.63
C PHE A 27 -7.23 -4.56 2.63
N LEU A 28 -7.12 -5.07 1.40
CA LEU A 28 -8.09 -4.82 0.34
C LEU A 28 -8.09 -5.96 -0.67
N ASP A 29 -9.27 -6.40 -1.09
CA ASP A 29 -9.49 -7.24 -2.27
C ASP A 29 -10.81 -6.80 -2.92
N SER A 30 -10.74 -5.76 -3.77
CA SER A 30 -11.93 -5.20 -4.41
C SER A 30 -11.57 -4.38 -5.66
N PHE A 31 -12.54 -4.20 -6.57
CA PHE A 31 -12.42 -3.33 -7.75
C PHE A 31 -11.17 -3.55 -8.62
N GLY A 32 -10.70 -4.79 -8.73
CA GLY A 32 -9.51 -5.12 -9.52
C GLY A 32 -8.20 -4.63 -8.89
N ARG A 33 -8.20 -4.39 -7.57
CA ARG A 33 -7.05 -4.03 -6.75
C ARG A 33 -6.99 -4.94 -5.52
N ARG A 34 -5.79 -5.39 -5.20
CA ARG A 34 -5.48 -6.16 -4.00
C ARG A 34 -4.36 -5.46 -3.25
N VAL A 35 -4.53 -5.31 -1.93
CA VAL A 35 -3.53 -4.73 -1.04
C VAL A 35 -3.34 -5.68 0.13
N PHE A 36 -2.11 -6.15 0.31
CA PHE A 36 -1.80 -7.14 1.32
C PHE A 36 -0.37 -6.98 1.83
N ARG A 37 -0.13 -7.49 3.04
CA ARG A 37 1.20 -7.61 3.63
C ARG A 37 1.81 -8.95 3.21
N TYR A 38 2.97 -8.89 2.58
CA TYR A 38 3.77 -10.06 2.25
C TYR A 38 5.16 -9.91 2.85
N LYS A 39 5.49 -10.79 3.81
CA LYS A 39 6.65 -10.60 4.70
C LYS A 39 6.51 -9.23 5.40
N ASP A 40 7.54 -8.39 5.36
CA ASP A 40 7.54 -7.06 6.01
C ASP A 40 7.22 -5.90 5.05
N LYS A 41 6.50 -6.19 3.96
CA LYS A 41 6.20 -5.22 2.90
C LYS A 41 4.74 -5.21 2.52
N ILE A 42 4.27 -4.08 2.01
CA ILE A 42 2.94 -3.93 1.43
C ILE A 42 3.04 -4.08 -0.07
N ILE A 43 2.21 -4.98 -0.61
CA ILE A 43 2.04 -5.19 -2.04
C ILE A 43 0.65 -4.67 -2.41
N ASN A 44 0.62 -3.62 -3.23
CA ASN A 44 -0.59 -3.14 -3.89
C ASN A 44 -0.49 -3.53 -5.36
N TYR A 45 -1.36 -4.41 -5.84
CA TYR A 45 -1.33 -4.85 -7.24
C TYR A 45 -2.73 -5.08 -7.83
N GLY A 46 -2.81 -5.01 -9.15
CA GLY A 46 -4.05 -5.23 -9.88
C GLY A 46 -4.15 -4.41 -11.16
N LYS A 47 -5.22 -4.61 -11.93
CA LYS A 47 -5.48 -3.88 -13.19
C LYS A 47 -5.72 -2.38 -12.96
N ALA A 48 -6.17 -2.03 -11.76
CA ALA A 48 -6.47 -0.65 -11.37
C ALA A 48 -5.27 0.06 -10.71
N VAL A 49 -4.09 -0.57 -10.64
CA VAL A 49 -2.90 0.01 -10.00
C VAL A 49 -2.02 0.65 -11.07
N HIS A 50 -1.70 1.93 -10.90
CA HIS A 50 -0.94 2.70 -11.87
C HIS A 50 0.44 3.11 -11.31
N ILE A 51 1.47 3.09 -12.17
CA ILE A 51 2.84 3.49 -11.78
C ILE A 51 2.92 4.95 -11.31
N GLN A 52 2.00 5.80 -11.77
CA GLN A 52 1.88 7.18 -11.31
C GLN A 52 1.59 7.27 -9.81
N GLU A 53 0.89 6.30 -9.20
CA GLU A 53 0.69 6.27 -7.73
C GLU A 53 2.03 6.17 -7.00
N ALA A 54 2.93 5.30 -7.48
CA ALA A 54 4.28 5.17 -6.91
C ALA A 54 5.13 6.45 -7.10
N GLN A 55 4.99 7.12 -8.24
CA GLN A 55 5.66 8.40 -8.50
C GLN A 55 5.15 9.51 -7.57
N VAL A 56 3.84 9.56 -7.34
CA VAL A 56 3.21 10.52 -6.41
C VAL A 56 3.67 10.26 -4.98
N LEU A 57 3.68 9.01 -4.51
CA LEU A 57 4.22 8.66 -3.19
C LEU A 57 5.67 9.11 -3.02
N SER A 58 6.50 8.85 -4.03
CA SER A 58 7.91 9.26 -4.03
C SER A 58 8.07 10.79 -4.03
N PHE A 59 7.22 11.51 -4.75
CA PHE A 59 7.20 12.97 -4.76
C PHE A 59 6.80 13.53 -3.38
N ILE A 60 5.70 13.03 -2.80
CA ILE A 60 5.19 13.48 -1.50
C ILE A 60 6.23 13.23 -0.40
N ARG A 61 6.91 12.08 -0.42
CA ARG A 61 7.95 11.77 0.56
C ARG A 61 9.09 12.80 0.56
N ASN A 62 9.38 13.39 -0.59
CA ASN A 62 10.42 14.41 -0.75
C ASN A 62 9.89 15.85 -0.62
N SER A 63 8.61 16.04 -0.27
CA SER A 63 7.98 17.37 -0.22
C SER A 63 8.25 18.15 1.08
N GLY A 64 8.78 17.51 2.12
CA GLY A 64 8.99 18.12 3.44
C GLY A 64 7.75 18.12 4.34
N LEU A 65 6.68 17.41 3.97
CA LEU A 65 5.54 17.15 4.88
C LEU A 65 5.96 16.21 6.02
N ASP A 66 5.45 16.49 7.21
CA ASP A 66 5.69 15.69 8.43
C ASP A 66 4.77 14.46 8.54
N ILE A 67 3.89 14.26 7.56
CA ILE A 67 2.98 13.12 7.51
C ILE A 67 3.74 11.93 6.91
N PRO A 68 3.81 10.77 7.61
CA PRO A 68 4.48 9.60 7.09
C PRO A 68 3.79 9.10 5.83
N VAL A 69 4.58 8.87 4.78
CA VAL A 69 4.14 8.23 3.54
C VAL A 69 5.02 7.04 3.21
N PRO A 70 4.48 5.93 2.68
CA PRO A 70 5.24 4.73 2.40
C PRO A 70 6.46 4.97 1.51
N LEU A 71 7.61 4.37 1.86
CA LEU A 71 8.74 4.24 0.95
C LEU A 71 8.38 3.25 -0.14
N VAL A 72 8.47 3.66 -1.41
CA VAL A 72 8.34 2.74 -2.54
C VAL A 72 9.67 2.01 -2.75
N TYR A 73 9.66 0.68 -2.63
CA TYR A 73 10.82 -0.17 -2.90
C TYR A 73 10.92 -0.55 -4.37
N SER A 74 9.79 -0.93 -4.97
CA SER A 74 9.69 -1.26 -6.39
C SER A 74 8.28 -1.01 -6.91
N SER A 75 8.16 -0.69 -8.19
CA SER A 75 6.86 -0.58 -8.87
C SER A 75 7.03 -0.87 -10.35
N GLY A 76 5.95 -1.31 -10.99
CA GLY A 76 6.01 -1.66 -12.40
C GLY A 76 4.74 -2.30 -12.91
N MET A 77 4.85 -2.90 -14.09
CA MET A 77 3.79 -3.64 -14.76
C MET A 77 4.25 -5.07 -15.00
N CYS A 78 3.41 -6.04 -14.65
CA CYS A 78 3.48 -7.42 -15.09
C CYS A 78 2.32 -7.63 -16.08
N ASP A 79 2.61 -7.78 -17.37
CA ASP A 79 1.61 -7.79 -18.45
C ASP A 79 0.67 -6.57 -18.42
N LYS A 80 -0.56 -6.76 -17.91
CA LYS A 80 -1.61 -5.72 -17.77
C LYS A 80 -1.95 -5.42 -16.32
N THR A 81 -1.10 -5.87 -15.39
CA THR A 81 -1.29 -5.79 -13.95
C THR A 81 -0.21 -4.88 -13.38
N GLY A 82 -0.61 -3.74 -12.80
CA GLY A 82 0.33 -2.87 -12.10
C GLY A 82 0.63 -3.43 -10.71
N PHE A 83 1.82 -3.12 -10.19
CA PHE A 83 2.19 -3.42 -8.82
C PHE A 83 3.02 -2.29 -8.19
N ILE A 84 2.92 -2.18 -6.88
CA ILE A 84 3.72 -1.32 -6.02
C ILE A 84 4.08 -2.12 -4.77
N GLU A 85 5.37 -2.25 -4.52
CA GLU A 85 5.95 -2.81 -3.31
C GLU A 85 6.47 -1.65 -2.44
N MET A 86 5.98 -1.55 -1.21
CA MET A 86 6.24 -0.40 -0.35
C MET A 86 6.30 -0.74 1.14
N GLU A 87 6.78 0.21 1.93
CA GLU A 87 6.82 0.17 3.39
C GLU A 87 5.42 0.00 4.01
N MET A 88 5.33 -0.80 5.08
CA MET A 88 4.18 -0.81 5.97
C MET A 88 4.30 0.37 6.94
N ILE A 89 3.27 1.21 6.99
CA ILE A 89 3.17 2.26 8.01
C ILE A 89 2.36 1.70 9.16
N GLU A 90 3.02 1.51 10.30
CA GLU A 90 2.40 1.01 11.53
C GLU A 90 1.47 2.06 12.13
N GLY A 91 0.34 1.61 12.67
CA GLY A 91 -0.61 2.45 13.39
C GLY A 91 -2.05 1.96 13.28
N ASP A 92 -2.94 2.65 14.00
CA ASP A 92 -4.38 2.40 13.93
C ASP A 92 -5.04 3.29 12.87
N THR A 93 -5.99 2.72 12.14
CA THR A 93 -6.82 3.52 11.24
C THR A 93 -7.70 4.48 12.05
N LEU A 94 -7.96 5.68 11.51
CA LEU A 94 -8.89 6.62 12.14
C LEU A 94 -10.26 5.96 12.39
N HIS A 95 -10.74 5.11 11.47
CA HIS A 95 -12.00 4.38 11.66
C HIS A 95 -12.07 3.62 13.01
N ASN A 96 -10.97 2.98 13.42
CA ASN A 96 -10.92 2.17 14.62
C ASN A 96 -10.90 3.02 15.91
N ILE A 97 -10.19 4.15 15.88
CA ILE A 97 -9.95 4.95 17.09
C ILE A 97 -10.90 6.15 17.22
N TRP A 98 -11.55 6.59 16.13
CA TRP A 98 -12.32 7.84 16.07
C TRP A 98 -13.37 7.96 17.17
N GLY A 99 -14.07 6.86 17.48
CA GLY A 99 -15.09 6.83 18.53
C GLY A 99 -14.54 7.00 19.96
N GLY A 100 -13.24 6.72 20.16
CA GLY A 100 -12.55 6.88 21.44
C GLY A 100 -11.82 8.21 21.61
N LEU A 101 -11.68 9.00 20.55
CA LEU A 101 -11.03 10.31 20.61
C LEU A 101 -11.93 11.36 21.26
N SER A 102 -11.32 12.23 22.07
CA SER A 102 -11.95 13.47 22.55
C SER A 102 -12.20 14.45 21.40
N GLU A 103 -13.06 15.43 21.61
CA GLU A 103 -13.33 16.47 20.60
C GLU A 103 -12.10 17.31 20.29
N GLU A 104 -11.23 17.57 21.28
CA GLU A 104 -9.96 18.25 21.07
C GLU A 104 -9.03 17.43 20.16
N GLU A 105 -8.93 16.12 20.41
CA GLU A 105 -8.14 15.21 19.59
C GLU A 105 -8.64 15.13 18.15
N LYS A 106 -9.96 15.03 17.95
CA LYS A 106 -10.57 15.07 16.62
C LYS A 106 -10.25 16.37 15.90
N HIS A 107 -10.31 17.51 16.60
CA HIS A 107 -10.04 18.81 16.02
C HIS A 107 -8.61 18.92 15.46
N ARG A 108 -7.63 18.26 16.09
CA ARG A 108 -6.24 18.19 15.61
C ARG A 108 -6.08 17.43 14.28
N TYR A 109 -7.04 16.59 13.89
CA TYR A 109 -7.02 15.88 12.60
C TYR A 109 -7.82 16.58 11.49
N THR A 110 -8.56 17.64 11.82
CA THR A 110 -9.44 18.36 10.86
C THR A 110 -8.91 19.75 10.45
N ALA A 111 -7.80 20.19 11.04
CA ALA A 111 -7.15 21.48 10.77
C ALA A 111 -6.02 21.31 9.75
#